data_AF-A0A6C2YK77-F1
#
_entry.id   AF-A0A6C2YK77-F1
#
_cell.length_a   1.000
_cell.length_b   1.000
_cell.length_c   1.000
_cell.angle_alpha   90.00
_cell.angle_beta   90.00
_cell.angle_gamma   90.00
#
_symmetry.space_group_name_H-M   'P 1'
#
loop_
_entity.id
_entity.type
_entity.pdbx_description
1 polymer ?
#
loop_
_entity_poly.entity_id
_entity_poly.type
_entity_poly.pdbx_seq_one_letter_code
_entity_poly.pdbx_strand_id
1 'polypeptide(L)'
;MNPSIEIHVDPLNPGQFFACCGLLELADRLWPGTEAAFAQNDCRFHLFGTGTLPELIRSIATAELEHCDPTDVTSSPIAIGAPFRRLRIDWWEHPVLEARDLKVWAGTMESYGIAASLQAALRSEQFHGPNLLDVGMVVANSDDPSKKKEPYYYDARRAPNAHSRDTGFSANDLGLNSIAHPAVELLCLIGLQVARPERQSRTRMYDYRTWTVPIPTNLLLAASSGAVSGLGGNAYRFENWFRTGQKKHKAFRSAMRLA
;
A
#
# COMPACT_ATOMS: atom_id res chain seq x y z
N MET A 1 12.05 21.79 10.38
CA MET A 1 11.95 20.78 11.46
C MET A 1 12.69 19.53 11.00
N ASN A 2 13.34 18.81 11.91
CA ASN A 2 13.96 17.53 11.57
C ASN A 2 12.89 16.44 11.63
N PRO A 3 12.87 15.49 10.68
CA PRO A 3 11.93 14.37 10.71
C PRO A 3 12.25 13.43 11.88
N SER A 4 11.22 12.87 12.51
CA SER A 4 11.39 11.82 13.53
C SER A 4 11.59 10.44 12.90
N ILE A 5 11.03 10.24 11.70
CA ILE A 5 11.15 9.02 10.92
C ILE A 5 11.45 9.39 9.46
N GLU A 6 12.41 8.69 8.87
CA GLU A 6 12.75 8.79 7.45
C GLU A 6 12.59 7.42 6.79
N ILE A 7 11.92 7.40 5.64
CA ILE A 7 11.66 6.20 4.83
C ILE A 7 12.19 6.46 3.41
N HIS A 8 12.93 5.50 2.86
CA HIS A 8 13.28 5.50 1.45
C HIS A 8 12.07 5.05 0.62
N VAL A 9 11.78 5.80 -0.44
CA VAL A 9 10.63 5.57 -1.31
C VAL A 9 11.01 5.81 -2.76
N ASP A 10 10.56 4.91 -3.64
CA ASP A 10 10.51 5.14 -5.07
C ASP A 10 9.13 5.67 -5.45
N PRO A 11 8.98 6.97 -5.76
CA PRO A 11 7.70 7.55 -6.15
C PRO A 11 7.24 7.03 -7.51
N LEU A 12 8.07 6.35 -8.31
CA LEU A 12 7.62 5.65 -9.53
C LEU A 12 6.94 4.30 -9.20
N ASN A 13 7.02 3.84 -7.96
CA ASN A 13 6.23 2.72 -7.47
C ASN A 13 4.98 3.23 -6.75
N PRO A 14 3.80 3.27 -7.40
CA PRO A 14 2.57 3.76 -6.75
C PRO A 14 2.23 3.00 -5.47
N GLY A 15 2.58 1.70 -5.38
CA GLY A 15 2.41 0.93 -4.15
C GLY A 15 3.22 1.52 -2.99
N GLN A 16 4.47 1.94 -3.24
CA GLN A 16 5.30 2.58 -2.20
C GLN A 16 4.78 3.96 -1.84
N PHE A 17 4.33 4.77 -2.81
CA PHE A 17 3.70 6.06 -2.54
C PHE A 17 2.48 5.92 -1.61
N PHE A 18 1.53 5.03 -1.95
CA PHE A 18 0.36 4.82 -1.11
C PHE A 18 0.71 4.14 0.22
N ALA A 19 1.79 3.34 0.28
CA ALA A 19 2.32 2.84 1.55
C ALA A 19 2.77 3.97 2.48
N CYS A 20 3.40 5.03 1.96
CA CYS A 20 3.73 6.22 2.73
C CYS A 20 2.47 6.91 3.30
N CYS A 21 1.38 6.99 2.54
CA CYS A 21 0.10 7.49 3.05
C CYS A 21 -0.46 6.60 4.16
N GLY A 22 -0.35 5.28 4.04
CA GLY A 22 -0.73 4.33 5.09
C GLY A 22 0.11 4.45 6.35
N LEU A 23 1.41 4.75 6.22
CA LEU A 23 2.28 5.03 7.36
C LEU A 23 1.86 6.29 8.11
N LEU A 24 1.56 7.39 7.39
CA LEU A 24 1.06 8.61 8.02
C LEU A 24 -0.28 8.36 8.74
N GLU A 25 -1.22 7.63 8.11
CA GLU A 25 -2.50 7.28 8.75
C GLU A 25 -2.32 6.56 10.08
N LEU A 26 -1.48 5.53 10.11
CA LEU A 26 -1.24 4.75 11.33
C LEU A 26 -0.41 5.52 12.35
N ALA A 27 0.56 6.32 11.88
CA ALA A 27 1.35 7.19 12.75
C ALA A 27 0.47 8.23 13.45
N ASP A 28 -0.43 8.92 12.76
CA ASP A 28 -1.37 9.87 13.38
C ASP A 28 -2.38 9.19 14.32
N ARG A 29 -2.74 7.92 14.04
CA ARG A 29 -3.60 7.16 14.95
C ARG A 29 -2.91 6.74 16.24
N LEU A 30 -1.61 6.51 16.19
CA LEU A 30 -0.78 6.14 17.35
C LEU A 30 -0.26 7.38 18.10
N TRP A 31 0.12 8.40 17.36
CA TRP A 31 0.69 9.67 17.80
C TRP A 31 -0.05 10.83 17.12
N PRO A 32 -1.18 11.29 17.71
CA PRO A 32 -1.99 12.35 17.13
C PRO A 32 -1.20 13.62 16.82
N GLY A 33 -1.44 14.20 15.64
CA GLY A 33 -0.72 15.38 15.16
C GLY A 33 0.55 15.04 14.39
N THR A 34 0.75 13.78 14.02
CA THR A 34 1.83 13.40 13.11
C THR A 34 1.54 13.98 11.72
N GLU A 35 2.53 14.66 11.15
CA GLU A 35 2.49 15.20 9.78
C GLU A 35 3.51 14.47 8.90
N ALA A 36 3.36 14.57 7.58
CA ALA A 36 4.36 14.02 6.66
C ALA A 36 4.64 14.92 5.45
N ALA A 37 5.84 14.76 4.89
CA ALA A 37 6.23 15.34 3.61
C ALA A 37 7.17 14.41 2.85
N PHE A 38 7.20 14.52 1.53
CA PHE A 38 8.28 14.00 0.70
C PHE A 38 9.44 14.99 0.70
N ALA A 39 10.67 14.47 0.61
CA ALA A 39 11.84 15.30 0.37
C ALA A 39 11.78 15.92 -1.03
N GLN A 40 12.54 16.99 -1.29
CA GLN A 40 12.53 17.67 -2.60
C GLN A 40 12.91 16.79 -3.79
N ASN A 41 13.67 15.71 -3.55
CA ASN A 41 14.02 14.73 -4.58
C ASN A 41 13.01 13.57 -4.70
N ASP A 42 11.93 13.59 -3.91
CA ASP A 42 10.91 12.54 -3.74
C ASP A 42 11.41 11.13 -3.37
N CYS A 43 12.71 10.93 -3.18
CA CYS A 43 13.29 9.63 -2.81
C CYS A 43 13.15 9.30 -1.32
N ARG A 44 12.61 10.23 -0.54
CA ARG A 44 12.44 10.10 0.91
C ARG A 44 11.07 10.59 1.34
N PHE A 45 10.47 9.87 2.26
CA PHE A 45 9.26 10.25 2.96
C PHE A 45 9.57 10.46 4.43
N HIS A 46 9.15 11.61 4.95
CA HIS A 46 9.44 12.08 6.28
C HIS A 46 8.16 12.13 7.10
N LEU A 47 8.19 11.55 8.30
CA LEU A 47 7.17 11.80 9.33
C LEU A 47 7.72 12.78 10.37
N PHE A 48 6.88 13.72 10.78
CA PHE A 48 7.15 14.70 11.82
C PHE A 48 6.20 14.43 12.98
N GLY A 49 6.71 13.80 14.04
CA GLY A 49 5.94 13.40 15.21
C GLY A 49 6.85 13.03 16.38
N THR A 50 6.30 12.31 17.37
CA THR A 50 7.00 11.98 18.62
C THR A 50 7.58 10.57 18.70
N GLY A 51 7.24 9.70 17.75
CA GLY A 51 7.62 8.28 17.77
C GLY A 51 8.72 7.88 16.79
N THR A 52 9.14 6.61 16.89
CA THR A 52 10.21 6.03 16.06
C THR A 52 9.69 4.96 15.09
N LEU A 53 10.44 4.70 14.02
CA LEU A 53 10.06 3.68 13.03
C LEU A 53 9.91 2.27 13.64
N PRO A 54 10.86 1.77 14.47
CA PRO A 54 10.70 0.45 15.06
C PRO A 54 9.48 0.33 15.98
N GLU A 55 9.09 1.40 16.67
CA GLU A 55 7.86 1.41 17.47
C GLU A 55 6.62 1.31 16.59
N LEU A 56 6.53 2.13 15.53
CA LEU A 56 5.40 2.12 14.61
C LEU A 56 5.24 0.73 13.97
N ILE A 57 6.33 0.14 13.46
CA ILE A 57 6.28 -1.16 12.78
C ILE A 57 5.90 -2.28 13.74
N ARG A 58 6.41 -2.28 14.99
CA ARG A 58 5.97 -3.22 16.01
C ARG A 58 4.47 -3.08 16.29
N SER A 59 3.98 -1.85 16.46
CA SER A 59 2.55 -1.59 16.66
C SER A 59 1.70 -2.09 15.48
N ILE A 60 2.16 -1.93 14.23
CA ILE A 60 1.47 -2.44 13.04
C ILE A 60 1.47 -3.98 13.04
N ALA A 61 2.61 -4.61 13.31
CA ALA A 61 2.80 -6.05 13.27
C ALA A 61 2.03 -6.82 14.36
N THR A 62 1.64 -6.13 15.43
CA THR A 62 0.87 -6.69 16.55
C THR A 62 -0.53 -6.11 16.69
N ALA A 63 -0.95 -5.21 15.79
CA ALA A 63 -2.27 -4.61 15.89
C ALA A 63 -3.38 -5.64 15.72
N GLU A 64 -4.50 -5.41 16.40
CA GLU A 64 -5.73 -6.15 16.15
C GLU A 64 -6.15 -5.97 14.69
N LEU A 65 -6.36 -7.10 14.02
CA LEU A 65 -6.86 -7.15 12.65
C LEU A 65 -8.17 -7.94 12.67
N GLU A 66 -9.25 -7.31 12.23
CA GLU A 66 -10.59 -7.90 12.29
C GLU A 66 -11.17 -8.13 10.90
N HIS A 67 -11.68 -9.34 10.67
CA HIS A 67 -12.46 -9.70 9.50
C HIS A 67 -13.92 -9.26 9.74
N CYS A 68 -14.33 -8.11 9.22
CA CYS A 68 -15.61 -7.48 9.59
C CYS A 68 -16.86 -8.31 9.20
N ASP A 69 -16.81 -9.01 8.08
CA ASP A 69 -17.82 -9.97 7.63
C ASP A 69 -17.15 -11.32 7.33
N PRO A 70 -17.12 -12.24 8.31
CA PRO A 70 -16.54 -13.57 8.15
C PRO A 70 -17.20 -14.41 7.05
N THR A 71 -18.40 -14.05 6.59
CA THR A 71 -19.10 -14.77 5.53
C THR A 71 -18.59 -14.39 4.13
N ASP A 72 -18.05 -13.18 3.96
CA ASP A 72 -17.32 -12.78 2.76
C ASP A 72 -15.81 -13.00 2.94
N VAL A 73 -15.38 -14.21 2.59
CA VAL A 73 -13.96 -14.60 2.63
C VAL A 73 -13.09 -13.86 1.61
N THR A 74 -13.68 -13.18 0.61
CA THR A 74 -12.93 -12.62 -0.52
C THR A 74 -12.70 -11.12 -0.42
N SER A 75 -13.72 -10.38 0.03
CA SER A 75 -13.78 -8.93 -0.12
C SER A 75 -14.31 -8.22 1.11
N SER A 76 -14.44 -8.93 2.24
CA SER A 76 -14.87 -8.30 3.48
C SER A 76 -13.96 -7.12 3.83
N PRO A 77 -14.55 -6.02 4.31
CA PRO A 77 -13.86 -4.96 5.02
C PRO A 77 -12.97 -5.49 6.14
N ILE A 78 -11.90 -4.75 6.38
CA ILE A 78 -10.90 -5.08 7.39
C ILE A 78 -10.87 -3.93 8.38
N ALA A 79 -10.92 -4.22 9.67
CA ALA A 79 -10.68 -3.21 10.69
C ALA A 79 -9.31 -3.41 11.35
N ILE A 80 -8.61 -2.30 11.60
CA ILE A 80 -7.40 -2.25 12.42
C ILE A 80 -7.80 -1.64 13.77
N GLY A 81 -7.58 -2.38 14.85
CA GLY A 81 -7.89 -2.02 16.22
C GLY A 81 -6.65 -1.60 17.01
N ALA A 82 -6.62 -1.97 18.30
CA ALA A 82 -5.54 -1.58 19.21
C ALA A 82 -4.17 -2.01 18.68
N PRO A 83 -3.09 -1.21 18.88
CA PRO A 83 -3.03 0.00 19.72
C PRO A 83 -3.51 1.28 19.01
N PHE A 84 -3.96 1.19 17.75
CA PHE A 84 -4.41 2.36 17.00
C PHE A 84 -5.84 2.75 17.39
N ARG A 85 -6.16 4.04 17.25
CA ARG A 85 -7.58 4.45 17.12
C ARG A 85 -8.18 3.64 15.96
N ARG A 86 -9.33 3.00 16.17
CA ARG A 86 -9.91 2.03 15.21
C ARG A 86 -10.07 2.61 13.80
N LEU A 87 -9.57 1.90 12.81
CA LEU A 87 -9.65 2.22 11.38
C LEU A 87 -10.42 1.12 10.67
N ARG A 88 -11.47 1.47 9.93
CA ARG A 88 -12.11 0.55 8.98
C ARG A 88 -11.57 0.81 7.58
N ILE A 89 -11.17 -0.25 6.90
CA ILE A 89 -10.67 -0.26 5.53
C ILE A 89 -11.73 -0.94 4.67
N ASP A 90 -12.41 -0.15 3.84
CA ASP A 90 -13.57 -0.55 3.05
C ASP A 90 -13.70 0.25 1.75
N TRP A 91 -12.64 0.95 1.33
CA TRP A 91 -12.66 1.85 0.19
C TRP A 91 -13.13 1.23 -1.13
N TRP A 92 -13.06 -0.10 -1.28
CA TRP A 92 -13.54 -0.82 -2.46
C TRP A 92 -15.06 -1.04 -2.47
N GLU A 93 -15.74 -0.84 -1.34
CA GLU A 93 -17.20 -0.95 -1.20
C GLU A 93 -17.93 0.33 -1.60
N HIS A 94 -17.22 1.46 -1.65
CA HIS A 94 -17.83 2.78 -1.85
C HIS A 94 -17.86 3.18 -3.33
N PRO A 95 -19.02 3.06 -4.04
CA PRO A 95 -19.11 3.42 -5.45
C PRO A 95 -18.95 4.93 -5.68
N VAL A 96 -19.29 5.75 -4.67
CA VAL A 96 -19.27 7.22 -4.74
C VAL A 96 -17.85 7.77 -4.93
N LEU A 97 -16.82 7.04 -4.51
CA LEU A 97 -15.43 7.49 -4.57
C LEU A 97 -14.64 6.86 -5.74
N GLU A 98 -15.31 6.10 -6.62
CA GLU A 98 -14.71 5.37 -7.78
C GLU A 98 -13.46 4.53 -7.44
N ALA A 99 -13.18 4.31 -6.15
CA ALA A 99 -11.98 3.62 -5.67
C ALA A 99 -12.05 2.11 -5.90
N ARG A 100 -13.24 1.56 -6.19
CA ARG A 100 -13.42 0.15 -6.57
C ARG A 100 -12.54 -0.25 -7.76
N ASP A 101 -12.27 0.67 -8.69
CA ASP A 101 -11.41 0.39 -9.84
C ASP A 101 -9.92 0.29 -9.46
N LEU A 102 -9.52 0.67 -8.24
CA LEU A 102 -8.17 0.44 -7.70
C LEU A 102 -8.01 -0.98 -7.13
N LYS A 103 -9.11 -1.66 -6.79
CA LYS A 103 -9.10 -3.04 -6.25
C LYS A 103 -8.36 -4.00 -7.18
N VAL A 104 -7.31 -4.66 -6.68
CA VAL A 104 -6.44 -5.55 -7.48
C VAL A 104 -6.77 -7.04 -7.35
N TRP A 105 -7.54 -7.43 -6.33
CA TRP A 105 -7.91 -8.82 -6.05
C TRP A 105 -9.33 -9.15 -6.49
N ALA A 106 -9.56 -10.42 -6.84
CA ALA A 106 -10.85 -10.96 -7.26
C ALA A 106 -10.86 -12.49 -7.18
N GLY A 107 -12.05 -13.10 -7.25
CA GLY A 107 -12.22 -14.55 -7.25
C GLY A 107 -11.85 -15.15 -5.89
N THR A 108 -11.00 -16.17 -5.88
CA THR A 108 -10.59 -16.93 -4.68
C THR A 108 -9.49 -16.24 -3.85
N MET A 109 -9.14 -14.99 -4.16
CA MET A 109 -8.18 -14.23 -3.35
C MET A 109 -8.86 -13.75 -2.07
N GLU A 110 -8.43 -14.31 -0.93
CA GLU A 110 -8.95 -13.97 0.40
C GLU A 110 -8.28 -12.69 0.93
N SER A 111 -8.90 -11.53 0.74
CA SER A 111 -8.32 -10.23 1.14
C SER A 111 -7.82 -10.24 2.58
N TYR A 112 -8.69 -10.59 3.53
CA TYR A 112 -8.32 -10.60 4.95
C TYR A 112 -7.11 -11.51 5.23
N GLY A 113 -7.11 -12.74 4.70
CA GLY A 113 -5.99 -13.68 4.88
C GLY A 113 -4.68 -13.18 4.26
N ILE A 114 -4.74 -12.44 3.15
CA ILE A 114 -3.56 -11.77 2.57
C ILE A 114 -3.05 -10.69 3.53
N ALA A 115 -3.93 -9.81 4.03
CA ALA A 115 -3.54 -8.76 4.97
C ALA A 115 -2.93 -9.33 6.26
N ALA A 116 -3.53 -10.38 6.84
CA ALA A 116 -3.03 -11.04 8.04
C ALA A 116 -1.64 -11.67 7.83
N SER A 117 -1.42 -12.32 6.69
CA SER A 117 -0.11 -12.91 6.34
C SER A 117 0.97 -11.84 6.13
N LEU A 118 0.62 -10.71 5.49
CA LEU A 118 1.53 -9.57 5.31
C LEU A 118 1.86 -8.89 6.65
N GLN A 119 0.87 -8.73 7.53
CA GLN A 119 1.06 -8.19 8.88
C GLN A 119 1.99 -9.07 9.72
N ALA A 120 1.81 -10.40 9.65
CA ALA A 120 2.68 -11.35 10.34
C ALA A 120 4.14 -11.25 9.85
N ALA A 121 4.35 -11.02 8.56
CA ALA A 121 5.70 -10.83 7.99
C ALA A 121 6.40 -9.58 8.57
N LEU A 122 5.66 -8.51 8.87
CA LEU A 122 6.21 -7.28 9.46
C LEU A 122 6.77 -7.44 10.88
N ARG A 123 6.63 -8.62 11.52
CA ARG A 123 7.28 -8.93 12.80
C ARG A 123 8.80 -9.08 12.69
N SER A 124 9.34 -9.23 11.47
CA SER A 124 10.79 -9.31 11.26
C SER A 124 11.46 -7.95 11.48
N GLU A 125 12.59 -7.93 12.18
CA GLU A 125 13.36 -6.71 12.45
C GLU A 125 13.90 -6.03 11.17
N GLN A 126 13.92 -6.72 10.03
CA GLN A 126 14.30 -6.15 8.73
C GLN A 126 13.43 -4.94 8.36
N PHE A 127 12.19 -4.87 8.84
CA PHE A 127 11.27 -3.77 8.59
C PHE A 127 11.48 -2.55 9.51
N HIS A 128 12.39 -2.60 10.47
CA HIS A 128 12.63 -1.50 11.42
C HIS A 128 13.53 -0.37 10.88
N GLY A 129 14.05 -0.52 9.66
CA GLY A 129 14.94 0.45 9.01
C GLY A 129 14.28 1.27 7.90
N PRO A 130 14.95 2.33 7.43
CA PRO A 130 14.40 3.25 6.42
C PRO A 130 14.08 2.57 5.07
N ASN A 131 14.69 1.40 4.80
CA ASN A 131 14.46 0.61 3.58
C ASN A 131 13.29 -0.37 3.69
N LEU A 132 12.36 -0.23 4.65
CA LEU A 132 11.30 -1.23 4.87
C LEU A 132 10.46 -1.55 3.61
N LEU A 133 10.33 -0.59 2.69
CA LEU A 133 9.58 -0.74 1.45
C LEU A 133 10.32 -1.60 0.40
N ASP A 134 11.62 -1.84 0.61
CA ASP A 134 12.47 -2.66 -0.26
C ASP A 134 12.82 -4.03 0.35
N VAL A 135 12.28 -4.35 1.53
CA VAL A 135 12.40 -5.68 2.13
C VAL A 135 11.51 -6.66 1.37
N GLY A 136 12.14 -7.45 0.49
CA GLY A 136 11.50 -8.51 -0.28
C GLY A 136 11.60 -9.87 0.41
N MET A 137 10.51 -10.62 0.51
CA MET A 137 10.51 -11.98 1.04
C MET A 137 9.40 -12.87 0.48
N VAL A 138 9.50 -14.17 0.73
CA VAL A 138 8.39 -15.12 0.51
C VAL A 138 7.47 -15.04 1.74
N VAL A 139 6.22 -14.62 1.53
CA VAL A 139 5.25 -14.47 2.61
C VAL A 139 4.62 -15.81 2.94
N ALA A 140 4.80 -16.28 4.17
CA ALA A 140 4.11 -17.46 4.69
C ALA A 140 2.64 -17.13 4.97
N ASN A 141 1.75 -18.11 4.81
CA ASN A 141 0.35 -17.98 5.18
C ASN A 141 0.23 -17.98 6.72
N SER A 142 -0.52 -17.02 7.26
CA SER A 142 -0.74 -16.89 8.70
C SER A 142 -1.41 -18.12 9.32
N ASP A 143 -2.28 -18.80 8.58
CA ASP A 143 -3.05 -19.95 9.08
C ASP A 143 -2.28 -21.28 8.92
N ASP A 144 -1.39 -21.34 7.93
CA ASP A 144 -0.54 -22.50 7.64
C ASP A 144 0.84 -22.01 7.15
N PRO A 145 1.79 -21.79 8.07
CA PRO A 145 3.11 -21.25 7.73
C PRO A 145 3.94 -22.13 6.78
N SER A 146 3.55 -23.39 6.57
CA SER A 146 4.18 -24.27 5.57
C SER A 146 3.83 -23.88 4.13
N LYS A 147 2.73 -23.14 3.96
CA LYS A 147 2.26 -22.64 2.67
C LYS A 147 2.61 -21.18 2.49
N LYS A 148 2.84 -20.80 1.24
CA LYS A 148 2.98 -19.40 0.85
C LYS A 148 1.62 -18.71 0.73
N LYS A 149 1.55 -17.41 1.02
CA LYS A 149 0.44 -16.52 0.65
C LYS A 149 0.85 -15.59 -0.49
N GLU A 150 0.01 -15.48 -1.52
CA GLU A 150 0.20 -14.49 -2.60
C GLU A 150 -0.24 -13.09 -2.12
N PRO A 151 0.48 -12.02 -2.50
CA PRO A 151 0.14 -10.64 -2.10
C PRO A 151 -1.00 -10.06 -2.97
N TYR A 152 -1.34 -8.78 -2.72
CA TYR A 152 -2.35 -8.04 -3.48
C TYR A 152 -1.93 -7.64 -4.89
N TYR A 153 -0.63 -7.38 -5.13
CA TYR A 153 -0.05 -6.83 -6.37
C TYR A 153 -0.16 -5.30 -6.49
N TYR A 154 -0.06 -4.59 -5.37
CA TYR A 154 0.14 -3.14 -5.37
C TYR A 154 1.57 -2.73 -5.68
N ASP A 155 2.54 -3.59 -5.39
CA ASP A 155 3.94 -3.30 -5.70
C ASP A 155 4.19 -3.40 -7.21
N ALA A 156 4.57 -2.27 -7.82
CA ALA A 156 4.82 -2.17 -9.24
C ALA A 156 5.93 -3.09 -9.76
N ARG A 157 6.88 -3.50 -8.90
CA ARG A 157 7.92 -4.48 -9.26
C ARG A 157 7.35 -5.83 -9.69
N ARG A 158 6.11 -6.14 -9.27
CA ARG A 158 5.44 -7.39 -9.63
C ARG A 158 4.68 -7.31 -10.94
N ALA A 159 4.38 -6.12 -11.46
CA ALA A 159 3.54 -5.95 -12.65
C ALA A 159 4.08 -6.67 -13.91
N PRO A 160 5.38 -6.58 -14.25
CA PRO A 160 5.93 -7.25 -15.44
C PRO A 160 5.86 -8.78 -15.37
N ASN A 161 5.92 -9.36 -14.17
CA ASN A 161 5.88 -10.80 -13.94
C ASN A 161 4.48 -11.32 -13.60
N ALA A 162 3.47 -10.47 -13.68
CA ALA A 162 2.13 -10.79 -13.20
C ALA A 162 1.29 -11.61 -14.20
N HIS A 163 1.70 -11.66 -15.46
CA HIS A 163 1.01 -12.37 -16.54
C HIS A 163 1.87 -13.53 -17.06
N SER A 164 1.35 -14.76 -17.07
CA SER A 164 2.11 -15.96 -17.48
C SER A 164 2.60 -15.93 -18.94
N ARG A 165 1.93 -15.14 -19.80
CA ARG A 165 2.40 -14.89 -21.18
C ARG A 165 3.64 -13.99 -21.24
N ASP A 166 3.85 -13.15 -20.25
CA ASP A 166 4.99 -12.23 -20.19
C ASP A 166 6.23 -12.93 -19.61
N THR A 167 6.03 -13.96 -18.78
CA THR A 167 7.10 -14.82 -18.23
C THR A 167 7.35 -16.10 -19.04
N GLY A 168 6.45 -16.47 -19.95
CA GLY A 168 6.55 -17.69 -20.77
C GLY A 168 6.24 -19.01 -20.03
N PHE A 169 5.94 -18.94 -18.74
CA PHE A 169 5.57 -20.08 -17.88
C PHE A 169 4.74 -19.62 -16.67
N SER A 170 3.98 -20.53 -16.06
CA SER A 170 3.29 -20.29 -14.79
C SER A 170 4.23 -20.59 -13.63
N ALA A 171 4.61 -19.58 -12.85
CA ALA A 171 5.46 -19.76 -11.67
C ALA A 171 4.82 -20.70 -10.62
N ASN A 172 3.49 -20.68 -10.51
CA ASN A 172 2.74 -21.59 -9.64
C ASN A 172 2.85 -23.04 -10.10
N ASP A 173 2.74 -23.28 -11.43
CA ASP A 173 2.81 -24.64 -11.99
C ASP A 173 4.22 -25.23 -11.89
N LEU A 174 5.24 -24.37 -11.73
CA LEU A 174 6.63 -24.75 -11.52
C LEU A 174 7.08 -24.74 -10.05
N GLY A 175 6.18 -24.46 -9.10
CA GLY A 175 6.51 -24.41 -7.66
C GLY A 175 7.49 -23.29 -7.28
N LEU A 176 7.60 -22.23 -8.09
CA LEU A 176 8.52 -21.12 -7.86
C LEU A 176 7.94 -20.10 -6.88
N ASN A 177 8.68 -19.84 -5.79
CA ASN A 177 8.26 -18.88 -4.78
C ASN A 177 8.56 -17.44 -5.22
N SER A 178 7.53 -16.73 -5.71
CA SER A 178 7.64 -15.29 -5.99
C SER A 178 7.83 -14.44 -4.72
N ILE A 179 8.77 -13.49 -4.78
CA ILE A 179 9.09 -12.52 -3.71
C ILE A 179 8.04 -11.41 -3.68
N ALA A 180 7.47 -11.13 -2.51
CA ALA A 180 6.60 -9.98 -2.26
C ALA A 180 7.32 -8.96 -1.38
N HIS A 181 6.83 -7.72 -1.33
CA HIS A 181 7.33 -6.68 -0.42
C HIS A 181 6.21 -6.33 0.59
N PRO A 182 6.19 -6.99 1.77
CA PRO A 182 5.03 -6.99 2.64
C PRO A 182 4.58 -5.62 3.11
N ALA A 183 5.54 -4.76 3.45
CA ALA A 183 5.29 -3.38 3.85
C ALA A 183 4.55 -2.62 2.74
N VAL A 184 5.01 -2.71 1.49
CA VAL A 184 4.38 -2.03 0.35
C VAL A 184 2.93 -2.49 0.19
N GLU A 185 2.70 -3.81 0.20
CA GLU A 185 1.39 -4.39 -0.08
C GLU A 185 0.36 -4.05 1.01
N LEU A 186 0.71 -4.22 2.29
CA LEU A 186 -0.20 -3.95 3.40
C LEU A 186 -0.43 -2.44 3.59
N LEU A 187 0.64 -1.65 3.61
CA LEU A 187 0.52 -0.20 3.85
C LEU A 187 -0.15 0.50 2.67
N CYS A 188 0.01 0.01 1.43
CA CYS A 188 -0.74 0.53 0.29
C CYS A 188 -2.25 0.29 0.45
N LEU A 189 -2.67 -0.91 0.89
CA LEU A 189 -4.08 -1.19 1.17
C LEU A 189 -4.67 -0.19 2.17
N ILE A 190 -3.91 0.13 3.22
CA ILE A 190 -4.29 1.07 4.28
C ILE A 190 -4.27 2.52 3.77
N GLY A 191 -3.22 2.92 3.05
CA GLY A 191 -3.09 4.26 2.49
C GLY A 191 -4.17 4.57 1.46
N LEU A 192 -4.59 3.57 0.70
CA LEU A 192 -5.77 3.63 -0.15
C LEU A 192 -7.08 3.73 0.63
N GLN A 193 -7.12 3.86 1.96
CA GLN A 193 -8.32 4.32 2.69
C GLN A 193 -8.37 5.85 2.75
N VAL A 194 -7.23 6.54 2.85
CA VAL A 194 -7.15 8.00 3.13
C VAL A 194 -6.53 8.84 2.03
N ALA A 195 -5.84 8.23 1.06
CA ALA A 195 -5.30 8.85 -0.13
C ALA A 195 -5.86 8.16 -1.37
N ARG A 196 -6.14 8.92 -2.44
CA ARG A 196 -6.55 8.36 -3.75
C ARG A 196 -5.86 9.10 -4.87
N PRO A 197 -5.50 8.40 -5.95
CA PRO A 197 -5.10 9.08 -7.16
C PRO A 197 -6.31 9.73 -7.85
N GLU A 198 -6.03 10.75 -8.65
CA GLU A 198 -6.95 11.39 -9.58
C GLU A 198 -7.15 10.49 -10.82
N ARG A 199 -8.38 10.06 -11.07
CA ARG A 199 -8.72 9.24 -12.24
C ARG A 199 -8.64 10.07 -13.52
N GLN A 200 -8.03 9.50 -14.54
CA GLN A 200 -7.94 10.13 -15.86
C GLN A 200 -9.04 9.61 -16.81
N SER A 201 -9.28 10.35 -17.90
CA SER A 201 -10.26 9.98 -18.92
C SER A 201 -9.97 8.61 -19.55
N ARG A 202 -8.68 8.26 -19.70
CA ARG A 202 -8.27 6.93 -20.13
C ARG A 202 -8.48 5.92 -19.01
N THR A 203 -9.22 4.85 -19.31
CA THR A 203 -9.58 3.80 -18.36
C THR A 203 -8.36 3.24 -17.62
N ARG A 204 -8.45 3.15 -16.28
CA ARG A 204 -7.42 2.63 -15.36
C ARG A 204 -6.11 3.44 -15.32
N MET A 205 -6.10 4.65 -15.86
CA MET A 205 -5.00 5.58 -15.70
C MET A 205 -5.29 6.52 -14.53
N TYR A 206 -4.26 6.75 -13.72
CA TYR A 206 -4.37 7.41 -12.43
C TYR A 206 -3.18 8.31 -12.20
N ASP A 207 -3.45 9.53 -11.75
CA ASP A 207 -2.42 10.50 -11.40
C ASP A 207 -2.34 10.63 -9.88
N TYR A 208 -1.14 10.76 -9.35
CA TYR A 208 -0.93 11.08 -7.94
C TYR A 208 0.20 12.09 -7.81
N ARG A 209 0.20 12.83 -6.70
CA ARG A 209 1.18 13.88 -6.45
C ARG A 209 1.89 13.67 -5.12
N THR A 210 3.20 13.85 -5.13
CA THR A 210 3.98 14.06 -3.90
C THR A 210 3.80 15.51 -3.43
N TRP A 211 4.25 15.78 -2.21
CA TRP A 211 4.21 17.12 -1.62
C TRP A 211 5.44 17.32 -0.74
N THR A 212 5.94 18.55 -0.65
CA THR A 212 7.16 18.89 0.09
C THR A 212 6.91 19.66 1.39
N VAL A 213 5.66 20.07 1.62
CA VAL A 213 5.22 20.76 2.85
C VAL A 213 4.62 19.73 3.80
N PRO A 214 5.02 19.66 5.08
CA PRO A 214 4.39 18.77 6.04
C PRO A 214 2.87 18.97 6.08
N ILE A 215 2.12 17.89 5.90
CA ILE A 215 0.65 17.90 6.00
C ILE A 215 0.16 16.86 7.01
N PRO A 216 -0.94 17.14 7.71
CA PRO A 216 -1.67 16.15 8.48
C PRO A 216 -2.45 15.17 7.59
N THR A 217 -2.81 14.03 8.17
CA THR A 217 -3.58 12.95 7.55
C THR A 217 -4.87 13.40 6.85
N ASN A 218 -5.61 14.36 7.43
CA ASN A 218 -6.88 14.83 6.85
C ASN A 218 -6.72 15.59 5.52
N LEU A 219 -5.50 15.96 5.13
CA LEU A 219 -5.20 16.53 3.81
C LEU A 219 -4.73 15.49 2.78
N LEU A 220 -4.50 14.23 3.17
CA LEU A 220 -3.94 13.20 2.28
C LEU A 220 -4.75 13.01 0.99
N LEU A 221 -6.08 12.96 1.07
CA LEU A 221 -6.93 12.75 -0.10
C LEU A 221 -6.76 13.90 -1.12
N ALA A 222 -6.76 15.14 -0.62
CA ALA A 222 -6.65 16.33 -1.45
C ALA A 222 -5.22 16.55 -1.97
N ALA A 223 -4.20 16.22 -1.18
CA ALA A 223 -2.80 16.29 -1.59
C ALA A 223 -2.45 15.22 -2.64
N SER A 224 -2.83 13.96 -2.39
CA SER A 224 -2.53 12.84 -3.29
C SER A 224 -3.24 12.95 -4.65
N SER A 225 -4.45 13.50 -4.68
CA SER A 225 -5.16 13.82 -5.94
C SER A 225 -4.69 15.13 -6.57
N GLY A 226 -3.94 15.98 -5.85
CA GLY A 226 -3.51 17.30 -6.28
C GLY A 226 -4.61 18.36 -6.35
N ALA A 227 -5.69 18.17 -5.60
CA ALA A 227 -6.72 19.18 -5.41
C ALA A 227 -6.24 20.38 -4.57
N VAL A 228 -5.09 20.26 -3.88
CA VAL A 228 -4.47 21.35 -3.12
C VAL A 228 -3.27 21.93 -3.86
N SER A 229 -3.33 23.22 -4.18
CA SER A 229 -2.21 23.97 -4.74
C SER A 229 -1.20 24.39 -3.67
N GLY A 230 0.08 24.56 -4.05
CA GLY A 230 1.10 25.17 -3.19
C GLY A 230 1.81 24.22 -2.22
N LEU A 231 1.56 22.91 -2.30
CA LEU A 231 2.26 21.91 -1.48
C LEU A 231 3.63 21.50 -2.05
N GLY A 232 3.97 21.96 -3.27
CA GLY A 232 5.15 21.53 -4.02
C GLY A 232 5.04 20.08 -4.49
N GLY A 233 6.19 19.42 -4.69
CA GLY A 233 6.25 18.02 -5.14
C GLY A 233 6.08 17.84 -6.65
N ASN A 234 5.97 16.58 -7.06
CA ASN A 234 5.87 16.17 -8.45
C ASN A 234 4.62 15.34 -8.69
N ALA A 235 4.15 15.36 -9.94
CA ALA A 235 3.04 14.54 -10.38
C ALA A 235 3.53 13.28 -11.10
N TYR A 236 2.83 12.19 -10.89
CA TYR A 236 3.14 10.86 -11.41
C TYR A 236 1.87 10.23 -11.96
N ARG A 237 2.02 9.37 -12.97
CA ARG A 237 0.91 8.68 -13.62
C ARG A 237 1.20 7.19 -13.70
N PHE A 238 0.28 6.37 -13.23
CA PHE A 238 0.36 4.91 -13.33
C PHE A 238 -0.90 4.30 -13.95
N GLU A 239 -0.78 3.03 -14.31
CA GLU A 239 -1.88 2.22 -14.82
C GLU A 239 -2.18 1.07 -13.86
N ASN A 240 -3.46 0.89 -13.51
CA ASN A 240 -3.92 -0.33 -12.82
C ASN A 240 -4.25 -1.41 -13.87
N TRP A 241 -3.25 -2.18 -14.28
CA TRP A 241 -3.30 -3.05 -15.46
C TRP A 241 -3.84 -4.44 -15.15
N PHE A 242 -4.57 -5.05 -16.09
CA PHE A 242 -5.00 -6.44 -15.96
C PHE A 242 -3.84 -7.42 -16.12
N ARG A 243 -3.61 -8.25 -15.10
CA ARG A 243 -2.53 -9.24 -15.10
C ARG A 243 -2.95 -10.63 -15.57
N THR A 244 -4.22 -10.85 -15.86
CA THR A 244 -4.71 -12.14 -16.41
C THR A 244 -5.48 -11.93 -17.70
N GLY A 245 -5.38 -12.89 -18.62
CA GLY A 245 -6.14 -12.87 -19.88
C GLY A 245 -7.66 -12.85 -19.67
N GLN A 246 -8.14 -13.33 -18.52
CA GLN A 246 -9.55 -13.25 -18.12
C GLN A 246 -9.98 -11.84 -17.65
N LYS A 247 -9.06 -10.87 -17.56
CA LYS A 247 -9.30 -9.50 -17.08
C LYS A 247 -10.01 -9.43 -15.72
N LYS A 248 -9.63 -10.32 -14.80
CA LYS A 248 -10.20 -10.38 -13.44
C LYS A 248 -9.29 -9.78 -12.39
N HIS A 249 -7.98 -9.97 -12.54
CA HIS A 249 -6.98 -9.52 -11.57
C HIS A 249 -6.19 -8.37 -12.15
N LYS A 250 -5.87 -7.38 -11.32
CA LYS A 250 -5.05 -6.25 -11.73
C LYS A 250 -3.75 -6.19 -10.93
N ALA A 251 -2.84 -5.35 -11.37
CA ALA A 251 -1.61 -4.98 -10.69
C ALA A 251 -1.30 -3.52 -11.01
N PHE A 252 -0.70 -2.81 -10.05
CA PHE A 252 -0.20 -1.47 -10.33
C PHE A 252 1.06 -1.57 -11.19
N ARG A 253 1.15 -0.80 -12.27
CA ARG A 253 2.38 -0.66 -13.05
C ARG A 253 3.24 0.47 -12.50
N SER A 254 4.54 0.44 -12.81
CA SER A 254 5.41 1.58 -12.54
C SER A 254 4.85 2.83 -13.19
N ALA A 255 4.89 3.92 -12.43
CA ALA A 255 4.46 5.21 -12.89
C ALA A 255 5.51 5.86 -13.80
N MET A 256 5.06 6.88 -14.52
CA MET A 256 5.90 7.86 -15.18
C MET A 256 5.74 9.21 -14.47
N ARG A 257 6.83 9.96 -14.31
CA ARG A 257 6.74 11.35 -13.87
C ARG A 257 6.10 12.19 -14.97
N LEU A 258 5.14 13.03 -14.59
CA LEU A 258 4.51 14.00 -15.47
C LEU A 258 5.39 15.27 -15.53
N ALA A 259 5.41 15.89 -16.70
CA ALA A 259 6.13 17.14 -16.95
C ALA A 259 5.41 18.34 -16.34
#